data_AF-A0A8T3Y989-F1
#
_entry.id   AF-A0A8T3Y989-F1
#
_cell.length_a   1.000
_cell.length_b   1.000
_cell.length_c   1.000
_cell.angle_alpha   90.00
_cell.angle_beta   90.00
_cell.angle_gamma   90.00
#
_symmetry.space_group_name_H-M   'P 1'
#
loop_
_entity.id
_entity.type
_entity.pdbx_description
1 polymer ?
#
loop_
_entity_poly.entity_id
_entity_poly.type
_entity_poly.pdbx_seq_one_letter_code
_entity_poly.pdbx_strand_id
1 'polypeptide(L)' 'GKKRKDGVVTEDTFIVGCARLGAEDVVIKAGKAKDLLKVDFGKPLHCLIIPGALHFKEEEMLRLWK' A
#
# COMPACT_ATOMS: atom_id res chain seq x y z
N GLY A 1 -4.72 -15.57 -24.50
CA GLY A 1 -4.09 -14.87 -23.36
C GLY A 1 -5.04 -13.83 -22.81
N LYS A 2 -5.25 -13.78 -21.49
CA LYS A 2 -6.15 -12.80 -20.86
C LYS A 2 -5.54 -11.40 -21.01
N LYS A 3 -6.24 -10.46 -21.65
CA LYS A 3 -5.78 -9.07 -21.80
C LYS A 3 -5.60 -8.46 -20.41
N ARG A 4 -4.45 -7.83 -20.15
CA ARG A 4 -4.24 -7.01 -18.94
C ARG A 4 -5.22 -5.83 -19.02
N LYS A 5 -5.89 -5.52 -17.91
CA LYS A 5 -6.71 -4.31 -17.82
C LYS A 5 -5.77 -3.18 -17.40
N ASP A 6 -5.16 -2.55 -18.41
CA ASP A 6 -4.28 -1.41 -18.18
C ASP A 6 -5.09 -0.24 -17.59
N GLY A 7 -4.50 0.53 -16.69
CA GLY A 7 -5.14 1.69 -16.04
C GLY A 7 -6.02 1.39 -14.81
N VAL A 8 -6.11 0.13 -14.35
CA VAL A 8 -6.84 -0.20 -13.10
C VAL A 8 -6.12 0.34 -11.86
N VAL A 9 -4.79 0.44 -11.91
CA VAL A 9 -3.96 1.07 -10.88
C VAL A 9 -3.25 2.25 -11.53
N THR A 10 -3.38 3.42 -10.92
CA THR A 10 -2.78 4.67 -11.35
C THR A 10 -1.89 5.24 -10.25
N GLU A 11 -1.14 6.28 -10.56
CA GLU A 11 -0.31 7.00 -9.60
C GLU A 11 -1.09 7.57 -8.40
N ASP A 12 -2.38 7.85 -8.58
CA ASP A 12 -3.26 8.36 -7.53
C ASP A 12 -4.05 7.25 -6.80
N THR A 13 -3.92 5.98 -7.21
CA THR A 13 -4.55 4.86 -6.49
C THR A 13 -4.00 4.80 -5.07
N PHE A 14 -4.91 4.78 -4.09
CA PHE A 14 -4.56 4.60 -2.70
C PHE A 14 -4.18 3.13 -2.44
N ILE A 15 -3.03 2.91 -1.82
CA ILE A 15 -2.45 1.60 -1.56
C ILE A 15 -1.82 1.54 -0.16
N VAL A 16 -1.61 0.33 0.34
CA VAL A 16 -0.86 0.07 1.58
C VAL A 16 0.31 -0.86 1.27
N GLY A 17 1.52 -0.37 1.46
CA GLY A 17 2.75 -1.15 1.37
C GLY A 17 3.19 -1.61 2.76
N CYS A 18 3.56 -2.87 2.88
CA CYS A 18 4.01 -3.48 4.12
C CYS A 18 5.32 -4.23 3.88
N ALA A 19 6.22 -4.22 4.88
CA ALA A 19 7.40 -5.05 4.90
C ALA A 19 7.63 -5.65 6.29
N ARG A 20 8.07 -6.91 6.32
CA ARG A 20 8.47 -7.62 7.55
C ARG A 20 7.40 -7.61 8.64
N LEU A 21 6.13 -7.83 8.26
CA LEU A 21 5.02 -7.94 9.20
C LEU A 21 5.32 -9.04 10.24
N GLY A 22 5.21 -8.69 11.53
CA GLY A 22 5.52 -9.58 12.65
C GLY A 22 6.97 -9.55 13.14
N ALA A 23 7.87 -8.80 12.47
CA ALA A 23 9.21 -8.52 12.96
C ALA A 23 9.27 -7.20 13.75
N GLU A 24 10.34 -7.00 14.53
CA GLU A 24 10.57 -5.76 15.28
C GLU A 24 10.75 -4.55 14.36
N ASP A 25 11.31 -4.75 13.17
CA ASP A 25 11.60 -3.71 12.19
C ASP A 25 10.53 -3.60 11.09
N VAL A 26 9.27 -3.86 11.45
CA VAL A 26 8.12 -3.77 10.55
C VAL A 26 7.98 -2.37 9.92
N VAL A 27 7.62 -2.32 8.64
CA VAL A 27 7.30 -1.08 7.93
C VAL A 27 5.90 -1.19 7.36
N ILE A 28 5.05 -0.20 7.66
CA ILE A 28 3.71 -0.05 7.08
C ILE A 28 3.59 1.38 6.58
N LYS A 29 3.22 1.53 5.30
CA LYS A 29 2.98 2.82 4.66
C LYS A 29 1.69 2.81 3.86
N ALA A 30 0.86 3.83 4.01
CA ALA A 30 -0.45 3.94 3.38
C ALA A 30 -0.58 5.31 2.68
N GLY A 31 -0.88 5.31 1.38
CA GLY A 31 -0.88 6.55 0.61
C GLY A 31 -1.11 6.31 -0.87
N LYS A 32 -0.92 7.36 -1.67
CA LYS A 32 -1.03 7.24 -3.13
C LYS A 32 0.15 6.42 -3.66
N ALA A 33 -0.08 5.67 -4.74
CA ALA A 33 0.94 4.84 -5.35
C ALA A 33 2.22 5.61 -5.70
N LYS A 34 2.09 6.84 -6.22
CA LYS A 34 3.24 7.71 -6.54
C LYS A 34 4.09 8.12 -5.34
N ASP A 35 3.48 8.19 -4.16
CA ASP A 35 4.17 8.54 -2.93
C ASP A 35 4.89 7.31 -2.38
N LEU A 36 4.19 6.16 -2.38
CA LEU A 36 4.76 4.89 -1.92
C LEU A 36 5.87 4.35 -2.83
N LEU A 37 5.85 4.67 -4.13
CA LEU A 37 6.94 4.35 -5.06
C LEU A 37 8.30 4.93 -4.65
N LYS A 38 8.30 5.99 -3.83
CA LYS A 38 9.51 6.68 -3.37
C LYS A 38 9.98 6.18 -1.99
N VAL A 39 9.22 5.29 -1.35
CA VAL A 39 9.51 4.77 -0.02
C VAL A 39 10.51 3.63 -0.13
N ASP A 40 11.57 3.70 0.67
CA ASP A 40 12.43 2.53 0.92
C ASP A 40 11.79 1.64 1.98
N PHE A 41 11.25 0.50 1.55
CA PHE A 41 10.67 -0.50 2.45
C PHE A 41 11.73 -1.39 3.12
N GLY A 42 13.01 -1.23 2.76
CA GLY A 42 14.11 -2.04 3.27
C GLY A 42 14.04 -3.50 2.82
N LYS A 43 14.54 -4.40 3.68
CA LYS A 43 14.69 -5.83 3.36
C LYS A 43 13.33 -6.55 3.17
N PRO A 44 13.29 -7.63 2.36
CA PRO A 44 12.11 -8.48 2.25
C PRO A 44 11.70 -9.12 3.60
N LEU A 45 10.50 -9.66 3.75
CA LEU A 45 9.44 -9.83 2.73
C LEU A 45 8.54 -8.58 2.61
N HIS A 46 8.07 -8.30 1.39
CA HIS A 46 7.15 -7.21 1.09
C HIS A 46 5.76 -7.73 0.75
N CYS A 47 4.74 -6.96 1.11
CA CYS A 47 3.34 -7.19 0.78
C CYS A 47 2.70 -5.87 0.33
N LEU A 48 1.83 -5.93 -0.67
CA LEU A 48 1.09 -4.77 -1.20
C LEU A 48 -0.40 -5.05 -1.14
N ILE A 49 -1.15 -4.10 -0.58
CA ILE A 49 -2.60 -4.17 -0.44
C ILE A 49 -3.21 -3.04 -1.26
N ILE A 50 -4.14 -3.39 -2.15
CA ILE A 50 -4.98 -2.44 -2.88
C ILE A 50 -6.38 -2.54 -2.30
N PRO A 51 -6.78 -1.62 -1.40
CA PRO A 51 -8.10 -1.67 -0.79
C PRO A 51 -9.21 -1.39 -1.82
N GLY A 52 -10.40 -1.92 -1.54
CA GLY A 52 -11.63 -1.52 -2.23
C GLY A 52 -12.19 -0.22 -1.66
N ALA A 53 -13.51 -0.09 -1.63
CA ALA A 53 -14.15 0.99 -0.89
C ALA A 53 -13.88 0.84 0.61
N LEU A 54 -13.33 1.88 1.23
CA LEU A 54 -13.04 1.92 2.66
C LEU A 54 -14.19 2.57 3.41
N HIS A 55 -14.56 2.03 4.56
CA HIS A 55 -15.35 2.76 5.54
C HIS A 55 -14.50 3.86 6.20
N PHE A 56 -15.15 4.92 6.66
CA PHE A 56 -14.49 6.07 7.31
C PHE A 56 -13.53 5.67 8.44
N LYS A 57 -13.89 4.64 9.25
CA LYS A 57 -13.02 4.14 10.33
C LYS A 57 -11.76 3.46 9.80
N GLU A 58 -11.85 2.75 8.69
CA GLU A 58 -10.69 2.11 8.06
C GLU A 58 -9.74 3.17 7.52
N GLU A 59 -10.26 4.24 6.92
CA GLU A 59 -9.45 5.40 6.50
C GLU A 59 -8.76 6.08 7.69
N GLU A 60 -9.48 6.31 8.79
CA GLU A 60 -8.91 6.88 10.01
C GLU A 60 -7.76 6.03 10.55
N MET A 61 -7.93 4.71 10.62
CA MET A 61 -6.89 3.80 11.05
C MET A 61 -5.68 3.83 10.11
N LEU A 62 -5.89 3.85 8.80
CA LEU A 62 -4.80 3.89 7.81
C LEU A 62 -4.03 5.21 7.82
N ARG A 63 -4.64 6.33 8.28
CA ARG A 63 -3.94 7.62 8.42
C ARG A 63 -2.80 7.56 9.45
N LEU A 64 -2.87 6.65 10.43
CA LEU A 64 -1.78 6.44 11.38
C LEU A 64 -0.49 5.90 10.72
N TRP A 65 -0.63 5.32 9.53
CA TRP A 65 0.44 4.69 8.78
C TRP A 65 0.79 5.45 7.49
N LYS A 66 0.47 6.74 7.40
CA LYS A 66 0.92 7.57 6.26
C LYS A 66 2.44 7.69 6.16
#